data_AF-A0A800C5W4-F1
#
_entry.id   AF-A0A800C5W4-F1
#
_cell.length_a   1.000
_cell.length_b   1.000
_cell.length_c   1.000
_cell.angle_alpha   90.00
_cell.angle_beta   90.00
_cell.angle_gamma   90.00
#
_symmetry.space_group_name_H-M   'P 1'
#
loop_
_entity.id
_entity.type
_entity.pdbx_description
1 polymer ?
#
loop_
_entity_poly.entity_id
_entity_poly.type
_entity_poly.pdbx_seq_one_letter_code
_entity_poly.pdbx_strand_id
1 'polypeptide(L)'
;MLEFNQEQIYILSGIVGSERFSVGESNRKLHCRDISLHRGTNPAGVIWPVDTEEVYRILSFAYRQSIPVTPWGAGTSTEGNPIPTKGGLVMDMTQMNRIFEIRPQDFQVDLQPGVLRKELNRKLGTYGLFFPPDPGADATIGGMIANNASGVQTVKYGATADYVMKLVVVLPDGKVIHTGCKAHKSSSGYCLTRLFVGSEGTLGVVTEATLRVAGIPSHTLAVTVTFAELKDASEAVFVMIGSGLEPAALELLTPELIGLMNNERALNLPEVPCLFCEFHGISRSALLEIAELAKELCEDCGASGFNFGIEEAERKELWR
;
A
#
# COMPACT_ATOMS: atom_id res chain seq x y z
N MET A 1 7.60 -6.60 27.98
CA MET A 1 6.67 -6.20 29.06
C MET A 1 5.30 -6.80 28.75
N LEU A 2 4.72 -7.60 29.66
CA LEU A 2 3.48 -8.35 29.38
C LEU A 2 2.22 -7.74 30.01
N GLU A 3 2.41 -6.90 31.03
CA GLU A 3 1.34 -6.22 31.76
C GLU A 3 1.82 -4.82 32.14
N PHE A 4 0.88 -3.89 32.26
CA PHE A 4 1.11 -2.54 32.78
C PHE A 4 0.69 -2.47 34.25
N ASN A 5 1.45 -1.72 35.05
CA ASN A 5 1.04 -1.41 36.42
C ASN A 5 -0.05 -0.31 36.43
N GLN A 6 -0.65 -0.07 37.60
CA GLN A 6 -1.75 0.90 37.74
C GLN A 6 -1.34 2.34 37.38
N GLU A 7 -0.10 2.73 37.66
CA GLU A 7 0.41 4.07 37.32
C GLU A 7 0.56 4.24 35.81
N GLN A 8 1.12 3.23 35.12
CA GLN A 8 1.24 3.21 33.67
C GLN A 8 -0.13 3.24 32.98
N ILE A 9 -1.09 2.46 33.50
CA ILE A 9 -2.47 2.48 33.01
C ILE A 9 -3.07 3.89 33.18
N TYR A 10 -2.93 4.48 34.37
CA TYR A 10 -3.45 5.82 34.65
C TYR A 10 -2.87 6.88 33.71
N ILE A 11 -1.55 6.88 33.51
CA ILE A 11 -0.87 7.84 32.64
C ILE A 11 -1.28 7.65 31.18
N LEU A 12 -1.23 6.42 30.65
CA LEU A 12 -1.58 6.14 29.25
C LEU A 12 -3.05 6.48 28.96
N SER A 13 -3.95 6.12 29.88
CA SER A 13 -5.37 6.49 29.80
C SER A 13 -5.58 7.99 29.89
N GLY A 14 -4.76 8.71 30.66
CA GLY A 14 -4.80 10.17 30.78
C GLY A 14 -4.34 10.90 29.51
N ILE A 15 -3.51 10.27 28.67
CA ILE A 15 -3.04 10.87 27.42
C ILE A 15 -4.14 10.86 26.35
N VAL A 16 -4.86 9.74 26.19
CA VAL A 16 -5.83 9.55 25.09
C VAL A 16 -7.29 9.45 25.54
N GLY A 17 -7.58 9.40 26.84
CA GLY A 17 -8.90 9.04 27.34
C GLY A 17 -9.05 7.53 27.56
N SER A 18 -9.82 7.14 28.57
CA SER A 18 -9.97 5.74 29.00
C SER A 18 -10.55 4.81 27.94
N GLU A 19 -11.33 5.34 27.00
CA GLU A 19 -11.97 4.61 25.92
C GLU A 19 -11.02 4.29 24.75
N ARG A 20 -9.88 4.99 24.66
CA ARG A 20 -8.85 4.82 23.62
C ARG A 20 -7.57 4.19 24.16
N PHE A 21 -7.65 3.51 25.30
CA PHE A 21 -6.61 2.65 25.83
C PHE A 21 -7.22 1.35 26.36
N SER A 22 -6.63 0.20 26.03
CA SER A 22 -7.17 -1.09 26.43
C SER A 22 -6.09 -2.06 26.86
N VAL A 23 -6.27 -2.66 28.04
CA VAL A 23 -5.53 -3.84 28.52
C VAL A 23 -6.35 -5.14 28.39
N GLY A 24 -7.54 -5.05 27.78
CA GLY A 24 -8.46 -6.16 27.60
C GLY A 24 -7.92 -7.22 26.64
N GLU A 25 -8.14 -8.49 26.97
CA GLU A 25 -7.57 -9.62 26.22
C GLU A 25 -7.97 -9.65 24.75
N SER A 26 -9.23 -9.31 24.43
CA SER A 26 -9.74 -9.31 23.05
C SER A 26 -8.97 -8.34 22.15
N ASN A 27 -8.78 -7.10 22.60
CA ASN A 27 -8.04 -6.10 21.82
C ASN A 27 -6.58 -6.50 21.65
N ARG A 28 -5.94 -6.99 22.72
CA ARG A 28 -4.53 -7.43 22.68
C ARG A 28 -4.32 -8.59 21.69
N LYS A 29 -5.23 -9.57 21.68
CA LYS A 29 -5.19 -10.71 20.74
C LYS A 29 -5.38 -10.28 19.28
N LEU A 30 -6.29 -9.35 19.02
CA LEU A 30 -6.50 -8.81 17.67
C LEU A 30 -5.29 -8.03 17.13
N HIS A 31 -4.48 -7.46 18.03
CA HIS A 31 -3.27 -6.67 17.70
C HIS A 31 -1.97 -7.48 17.88
N CYS A 32 -2.04 -8.80 17.67
CA CYS A 32 -0.91 -9.71 17.81
C CYS A 32 -0.76 -10.67 16.61
N ARG A 33 -1.53 -10.45 15.53
CA ARG A 33 -1.50 -11.27 14.32
C ARG A 33 -1.86 -10.44 13.09
N ASP A 34 -1.06 -10.54 12.03
CA ASP A 34 -1.41 -10.04 10.71
C ASP A 34 -1.83 -11.20 9.77
N ILE A 35 -1.60 -11.07 8.46
CA ILE A 35 -1.93 -12.12 7.47
C ILE A 35 -0.84 -13.21 7.43
N SER A 36 0.35 -12.92 7.94
CA SER A 36 1.49 -13.83 7.94
C SER A 36 1.29 -15.04 8.87
N LEU A 37 2.23 -16.00 8.76
CA LEU A 37 2.33 -17.13 9.68
C LEU A 37 3.20 -16.83 10.92
N HIS A 38 3.71 -15.59 11.04
CA HIS A 38 4.57 -15.20 12.15
C HIS A 38 3.78 -15.15 13.47
N ARG A 39 4.49 -15.40 14.58
CA ARG A 39 3.92 -15.41 15.92
C ARG A 39 4.51 -14.29 16.76
N GLY A 40 3.64 -13.59 17.47
CA GLY A 40 4.00 -12.50 18.36
C GLY A 40 3.97 -12.86 19.84
N THR A 41 4.31 -11.86 20.64
CA THR A 41 4.05 -11.79 22.06
C THR A 41 2.87 -10.86 22.29
N ASN A 42 1.87 -11.33 23.03
CA ASN A 42 0.69 -10.53 23.34
C ASN A 42 1.13 -9.19 24.01
N PRO A 43 0.70 -8.03 23.50
CA PRO A 43 1.09 -6.74 24.09
C PRO A 43 0.50 -6.59 25.51
N ALA A 44 1.06 -5.69 26.30
CA ALA A 44 0.51 -5.30 27.60
C ALA A 44 -0.75 -4.43 27.46
N GLY A 45 -0.86 -3.68 26.37
CA GLY A 45 -2.06 -2.93 26.03
C GLY A 45 -2.01 -2.37 24.60
N VAL A 46 -3.15 -1.85 24.17
CA VAL A 46 -3.35 -1.20 22.86
C VAL A 46 -3.83 0.22 23.10
N ILE A 47 -3.32 1.18 22.33
CA ILE A 47 -3.65 2.61 22.44
C ILE A 47 -3.99 3.21 21.07
N TRP A 48 -4.98 4.09 21.03
CA TRP A 48 -5.50 4.71 19.79
C TRP A 48 -5.38 6.24 19.83
N PRO A 49 -4.24 6.82 19.42
CA PRO A 49 -4.10 8.26 19.31
C PRO A 49 -4.95 8.85 18.18
N VAL A 50 -5.29 10.14 18.25
CA VAL A 50 -6.04 10.88 17.21
C VAL A 50 -5.28 12.05 16.58
N ASP A 51 -4.15 12.44 17.16
CA ASP A 51 -3.31 13.53 16.66
C ASP A 51 -1.82 13.33 16.98
N THR A 52 -0.98 14.21 16.41
CA THR A 52 0.48 14.19 16.62
C THR A 52 0.87 14.46 18.08
N GLU A 53 0.06 15.23 18.82
CA GLU A 53 0.30 15.58 20.22
C GLU A 53 0.24 14.33 21.11
N GLU A 54 -0.82 13.53 20.97
CA GLU A 54 -0.97 12.28 21.70
C GLU A 54 0.14 11.28 21.37
N VAL A 55 0.49 11.13 20.08
CA VAL A 55 1.57 10.22 19.66
C VAL A 55 2.89 10.56 20.34
N TYR A 56 3.29 11.84 20.36
CA TYR A 56 4.55 12.19 21.01
C TYR A 56 4.49 12.04 22.52
N ARG A 57 3.36 12.33 23.17
CA ARG A 57 3.23 12.11 24.62
C ARG A 57 3.37 10.63 24.97
N ILE A 58 2.76 9.76 24.16
CA ILE A 58 2.87 8.31 24.32
C ILE A 58 4.31 7.85 24.12
N LEU A 59 4.97 8.22 23.02
CA LEU A 59 6.35 7.82 22.75
C LEU A 59 7.33 8.36 23.79
N SER A 60 7.19 9.64 24.19
CA SER A 60 8.00 10.24 25.26
C SER A 60 7.90 9.47 26.58
N PHE A 61 6.68 9.06 26.95
CA PHE A 61 6.45 8.27 28.16
C PHE A 61 7.05 6.86 28.02
N ALA A 62 6.74 6.18 26.92
CA ALA A 62 7.24 4.84 26.64
C ALA A 62 8.77 4.78 26.62
N TYR A 63 9.43 5.77 26.02
CA TYR A 63 10.88 5.89 25.96
C TYR A 63 11.50 6.03 27.35
N ARG A 64 10.97 6.90 28.21
CA ARG A 64 11.46 7.07 29.60
C ARG A 64 11.26 5.81 30.46
N GLN A 65 10.28 4.99 30.12
CA GLN A 65 9.93 3.76 30.84
C GLN A 65 10.51 2.50 30.19
N SER A 66 11.27 2.64 29.10
CA SER A 66 11.79 1.52 28.29
C SER A 66 10.69 0.55 27.85
N ILE A 67 9.50 1.06 27.52
CA ILE A 67 8.36 0.29 27.01
C ILE A 67 8.52 0.17 25.49
N PRO A 68 8.63 -1.05 24.93
CA PRO A 68 8.59 -1.24 23.49
C PRO A 68 7.26 -0.79 22.91
N VAL A 69 7.28 -0.06 21.79
CA VAL A 69 6.09 0.38 21.07
C VAL A 69 6.10 -0.23 19.68
N THR A 70 4.99 -0.85 19.28
CA THR A 70 4.78 -1.39 17.92
C THR A 70 3.66 -0.60 17.25
N PRO A 71 3.96 0.20 16.22
CA PRO A 71 2.94 0.90 15.45
C PRO A 71 2.06 -0.08 14.68
N TRP A 72 0.77 0.20 14.60
CA TRP A 72 -0.21 -0.66 13.95
C TRP A 72 -1.11 0.15 13.02
N GLY A 73 -1.38 -0.43 11.84
CA GLY A 73 -2.29 0.11 10.82
C GLY A 73 -3.54 -0.74 10.69
N ALA A 74 -3.78 -1.32 9.51
CA ALA A 74 -4.93 -2.21 9.28
C ALA A 74 -4.67 -3.69 9.67
N GLY A 75 -3.45 -4.05 10.08
CA GLY A 75 -3.08 -5.45 10.36
C GLY A 75 -2.99 -6.34 9.11
N THR A 76 -2.79 -5.74 7.93
CA THR A 76 -2.83 -6.43 6.64
C THR A 76 -1.45 -6.82 6.09
N SER A 77 -0.39 -6.76 6.90
CA SER A 77 0.95 -7.15 6.44
C SER A 77 1.08 -8.67 6.27
N THR A 78 1.99 -9.08 5.38
CA THR A 78 2.36 -10.48 5.13
C THR A 78 3.71 -10.86 5.77
N GLU A 79 4.42 -9.90 6.35
CA GLU A 79 5.81 -10.08 6.82
C GLU A 79 5.96 -10.01 8.36
N GLY A 80 4.87 -9.86 9.12
CA GLY A 80 4.91 -9.89 10.57
C GLY A 80 5.41 -8.60 11.24
N ASN A 81 5.72 -7.56 10.48
CA ASN A 81 6.26 -6.31 11.02
C ASN A 81 5.33 -5.53 12.00
N PRO A 82 3.98 -5.58 11.93
CA PRO A 82 3.15 -4.99 12.98
C PRO A 82 2.97 -5.91 14.19
N ILE A 83 3.57 -7.11 14.22
CA ILE A 83 3.41 -8.06 15.31
C ILE A 83 4.41 -7.74 16.45
N PRO A 84 3.94 -7.49 17.69
CA PRO A 84 4.83 -7.20 18.80
C PRO A 84 5.69 -8.41 19.18
N THR A 85 7.02 -8.27 19.16
CA THR A 85 7.95 -9.36 19.53
C THR A 85 8.37 -9.34 21.00
N LYS A 86 8.16 -8.22 21.71
CA LYS A 86 8.55 -8.02 23.12
C LYS A 86 7.37 -7.66 24.04
N GLY A 87 6.14 -7.86 23.57
CA GLY A 87 4.93 -7.33 24.18
C GLY A 87 4.95 -5.80 24.13
N GLY A 88 4.70 -5.14 25.26
CA GLY A 88 4.75 -3.68 25.36
C GLY A 88 3.45 -3.04 24.89
N LEU A 89 3.56 -1.91 24.21
CA LEU A 89 2.41 -1.13 23.75
C LEU A 89 2.22 -1.31 22.25
N VAL A 90 1.03 -1.70 21.81
CA VAL A 90 0.64 -1.49 20.41
C VAL A 90 0.00 -0.14 20.27
N MET A 91 0.49 0.67 19.33
CA MET A 91 -0.06 1.97 19.00
C MET A 91 -0.83 1.86 17.68
N ASP A 92 -2.15 1.76 17.78
CA ASP A 92 -3.04 1.64 16.62
C ASP A 92 -3.41 3.02 16.08
N MET A 93 -2.92 3.30 14.87
CA MET A 93 -3.05 4.58 14.20
C MET A 93 -4.37 4.75 13.45
N THR A 94 -5.27 3.77 13.46
CA THR A 94 -6.52 3.77 12.67
C THR A 94 -7.51 4.88 13.04
N GLN A 95 -7.42 5.45 14.25
CA GLN A 95 -8.23 6.61 14.64
C GLN A 95 -7.66 7.96 14.17
N MET A 96 -6.41 8.00 13.73
CA MET A 96 -5.82 9.15 13.01
C MET A 96 -6.23 9.07 11.53
N ASN A 97 -7.50 9.24 11.20
CA ASN A 97 -8.05 8.98 9.86
C ASN A 97 -8.65 10.20 9.15
N ARG A 98 -8.20 11.40 9.50
CA ARG A 98 -8.67 12.64 8.85
C ARG A 98 -7.90 12.93 7.56
N ILE A 99 -8.63 13.29 6.52
CA ILE A 99 -8.09 13.97 5.34
C ILE A 99 -8.22 15.46 5.60
N PHE A 100 -7.09 16.17 5.66
CA PHE A 100 -7.06 17.60 6.00
C PHE A 100 -7.44 18.47 4.80
N GLU A 101 -6.84 18.20 3.64
CA GLU A 101 -7.00 19.02 2.45
C GLU A 101 -6.72 18.20 1.19
N ILE A 102 -7.60 18.29 0.19
CA ILE A 102 -7.33 17.82 -1.17
C ILE A 102 -7.11 19.07 -2.03
N ARG A 103 -6.00 19.10 -2.77
CA ARG A 103 -5.64 20.19 -3.70
C ARG A 103 -5.61 19.63 -5.13
N PRO A 104 -6.76 19.58 -5.82
CA PRO A 104 -6.84 18.95 -7.14
C PRO A 104 -5.96 19.63 -8.18
N GLN A 105 -5.83 20.95 -8.12
CA GLN A 105 -5.01 21.74 -9.04
C GLN A 105 -3.51 21.44 -8.89
N ASP A 106 -3.09 21.02 -7.70
CA ASP A 106 -1.70 20.66 -7.39
C ASP A 106 -1.43 19.17 -7.49
N PHE A 107 -2.47 18.34 -7.71
CA PHE A 107 -2.42 16.88 -7.62
C PHE A 107 -1.87 16.40 -6.27
N GLN A 108 -2.39 16.96 -5.17
CA GLN A 108 -1.94 16.63 -3.81
C GLN A 108 -3.07 16.41 -2.81
N VAL A 109 -2.76 15.66 -1.75
CA VAL A 109 -3.62 15.48 -0.59
C VAL A 109 -2.78 15.50 0.71
N ASP A 110 -3.29 16.17 1.73
CA ASP A 110 -2.77 16.12 3.10
C ASP A 110 -3.71 15.31 3.99
N LEU A 111 -3.16 14.37 4.75
CA LEU A 111 -3.95 13.44 5.54
C LEU A 111 -3.16 12.84 6.72
N GLN A 112 -3.91 12.22 7.61
CA GLN A 112 -3.39 11.38 8.69
C GLN A 112 -3.15 9.92 8.22
N PRO A 113 -2.25 9.17 8.89
CA PRO A 113 -1.81 7.84 8.47
C PRO A 113 -2.90 6.76 8.54
N GLY A 114 -3.91 6.92 9.38
CA GLY A 114 -4.99 5.94 9.59
C GLY A 114 -6.04 5.92 8.50
N VAL A 115 -6.01 6.83 7.53
CA VAL A 115 -6.90 6.81 6.37
C VAL A 115 -6.71 5.51 5.59
N LEU A 116 -7.79 4.81 5.26
CA LEU A 116 -7.77 3.63 4.40
C LEU A 116 -7.62 4.02 2.93
N ARG A 117 -6.88 3.22 2.17
CA ARG A 117 -6.64 3.44 0.74
C ARG A 117 -7.93 3.57 -0.06
N LYS A 118 -8.91 2.68 0.17
CA LYS A 118 -10.21 2.74 -0.54
C LYS A 118 -10.98 4.02 -0.22
N GLU A 119 -10.96 4.47 1.04
CA GLU A 119 -11.61 5.72 1.44
C GLU A 119 -10.91 6.94 0.81
N LEU A 120 -9.58 6.95 0.77
CA LEU A 120 -8.81 7.98 0.08
C LEU A 120 -9.20 8.05 -1.40
N ASN A 121 -9.20 6.92 -2.11
CA ASN A 121 -9.55 6.88 -3.52
C ASN A 121 -11.02 7.25 -3.79
N ARG A 122 -11.93 6.88 -2.90
CA ARG A 122 -13.33 7.31 -2.98
C ARG A 122 -13.47 8.84 -2.91
N LYS A 123 -12.69 9.49 -2.04
CA LYS A 123 -12.68 10.96 -1.89
C LYS A 123 -11.97 11.65 -3.05
N LEU A 124 -10.84 11.13 -3.51
CA LEU A 124 -10.11 11.68 -4.66
C LEU A 124 -10.92 11.54 -5.96
N GLY A 125 -11.71 10.47 -6.10
CA GLY A 125 -12.52 10.20 -7.28
C GLY A 125 -13.54 11.30 -7.59
N THR A 126 -14.02 12.06 -6.60
CA THR A 126 -14.92 13.21 -6.83
C THR A 126 -14.24 14.36 -7.58
N TYR A 127 -12.91 14.34 -7.68
CA TYR A 127 -12.08 15.29 -8.40
C TYR A 127 -11.47 14.69 -9.68
N GLY A 128 -11.84 13.46 -10.05
CA GLY A 128 -11.20 12.73 -11.15
C GLY A 128 -9.76 12.29 -10.84
N LEU A 129 -9.41 12.16 -9.56
CA LEU A 129 -8.07 11.81 -9.09
C LEU A 129 -8.07 10.48 -8.34
N PHE A 130 -6.90 9.84 -8.23
CA PHE A 130 -6.68 8.66 -7.40
C PHE A 130 -5.24 8.58 -6.89
N PHE A 131 -5.05 7.84 -5.80
CA PHE A 131 -3.77 7.41 -5.27
C PHE A 131 -3.46 6.00 -5.83
N PRO A 132 -2.49 5.88 -6.76
CA PRO A 132 -2.32 4.65 -7.55
C PRO A 132 -1.77 3.41 -6.85
N PRO A 133 -0.83 3.49 -5.89
CA PRO A 133 -0.30 2.30 -5.22
C PRO A 133 -1.44 1.44 -4.66
N ASP A 134 -1.46 0.16 -5.01
CA ASP A 134 -2.51 -0.79 -4.62
C ASP A 134 -1.92 -2.13 -4.15
N PRO A 135 -1.76 -2.33 -2.83
CA PRO A 135 -1.18 -3.56 -2.28
C PRO A 135 -2.15 -4.74 -2.26
N GLY A 136 -3.28 -4.68 -2.96
CA GLY A 136 -4.33 -5.71 -2.98
C GLY A 136 -5.21 -5.71 -1.72
N ALA A 137 -4.65 -5.44 -0.54
CA ALA A 137 -5.40 -5.23 0.69
C ALA A 137 -5.86 -3.76 0.85
N ASP A 138 -6.94 -3.55 1.60
CA ASP A 138 -7.33 -2.20 2.04
C ASP A 138 -6.50 -1.78 3.25
N ALA A 139 -5.27 -1.33 2.99
CA ALA A 139 -4.33 -0.90 4.01
C ALA A 139 -4.55 0.57 4.41
N THR A 140 -4.05 0.93 5.60
CA THR A 140 -3.92 2.35 5.97
C THR A 140 -2.76 3.00 5.23
N ILE A 141 -2.86 4.28 4.93
CA ILE A 141 -1.80 5.05 4.26
C ILE A 141 -0.48 5.02 5.05
N GLY A 142 -0.54 5.10 6.37
CA GLY A 142 0.63 4.95 7.24
C GLY A 142 1.29 3.59 7.12
N GLY A 143 0.50 2.51 7.04
CA GLY A 143 1.01 1.17 6.78
C GLY A 143 1.67 1.07 5.41
N MET A 144 1.06 1.66 4.38
CA MET A 144 1.63 1.71 3.04
C MET A 144 2.96 2.49 3.00
N ILE A 145 3.04 3.62 3.70
CA ILE A 145 4.28 4.39 3.85
C ILE A 145 5.34 3.56 4.58
N ALA A 146 5.00 2.95 5.71
CA ALA A 146 5.93 2.17 6.51
C ALA A 146 6.49 0.96 5.75
N ASN A 147 5.73 0.36 4.84
CA ASN A 147 6.14 -0.82 4.06
C ASN A 147 6.63 -0.49 2.64
N ASN A 148 6.63 0.79 2.24
CA ASN A 148 6.79 1.19 0.84
C ASN A 148 5.91 0.33 -0.10
N ALA A 149 4.61 0.24 0.22
CA ALA A 149 3.71 -0.66 -0.47
C ALA A 149 3.73 -0.46 -1.99
N SER A 150 3.79 -1.58 -2.71
CA SER A 150 3.70 -1.69 -4.16
C SER A 150 2.42 -2.46 -4.54
N GLY A 151 2.39 -3.05 -5.73
CA GLY A 151 1.29 -3.85 -6.24
C GLY A 151 1.23 -3.87 -7.76
N VAL A 152 0.17 -4.42 -8.33
CA VAL A 152 0.03 -4.70 -9.77
C VAL A 152 0.24 -3.45 -10.65
N GLN A 153 -0.10 -2.27 -10.14
CA GLN A 153 0.02 -1.00 -10.87
C GLN A 153 1.39 -0.30 -10.75
N THR A 154 2.33 -0.90 -10.03
CA THR A 154 3.66 -0.32 -9.76
C THR A 154 4.48 -0.13 -11.03
N VAL A 155 4.31 -1.00 -12.03
CA VAL A 155 5.07 -0.94 -13.30
C VAL A 155 4.88 0.40 -14.02
N LYS A 156 3.69 1.01 -13.94
CA LYS A 156 3.40 2.32 -14.54
C LYS A 156 3.52 3.47 -13.55
N TYR A 157 3.05 3.29 -12.34
CA TYR A 157 2.85 4.39 -11.39
C TYR A 157 3.95 4.50 -10.34
N GLY A 158 4.77 3.47 -10.14
CA GLY A 158 5.72 3.38 -9.04
C GLY A 158 5.06 2.96 -7.72
N ALA A 159 5.87 2.91 -6.66
CA ALA A 159 5.46 2.45 -5.34
C ALA A 159 5.01 3.62 -4.46
N THR A 160 4.58 3.34 -3.23
CA THR A 160 4.17 4.36 -2.26
C THR A 160 5.21 5.46 -2.09
N ALA A 161 6.50 5.13 -2.05
CA ALA A 161 7.58 6.11 -1.91
C ALA A 161 7.60 7.17 -3.03
N ASP A 162 7.11 6.84 -4.22
CA ASP A 162 7.05 7.78 -5.34
C ASP A 162 5.91 8.78 -5.18
N TYR A 163 4.94 8.51 -4.31
CA TYR A 163 3.85 9.43 -4.04
C TYR A 163 4.05 10.24 -2.75
N VAL A 164 4.96 9.86 -1.85
CA VAL A 164 5.20 10.60 -0.60
C VAL A 164 6.03 11.86 -0.86
N MET A 165 5.48 13.03 -0.51
CA MET A 165 6.16 14.33 -0.66
C MET A 165 6.71 14.88 0.65
N LYS A 166 5.92 14.76 1.72
CA LYS A 166 6.20 15.33 3.04
C LYS A 166 5.67 14.37 4.10
N LEU A 167 6.41 14.22 5.19
CA LEU A 167 5.96 13.49 6.37
C LEU A 167 6.13 14.33 7.63
N VAL A 168 5.21 14.19 8.57
CA VAL A 168 5.40 14.52 9.98
C VAL A 168 5.64 13.20 10.71
N VAL A 169 6.75 13.11 11.42
CA VAL A 169 7.20 11.89 12.09
C VAL A 169 7.53 12.20 13.53
N VAL A 170 7.08 11.34 14.44
CA VAL A 170 7.45 11.39 15.84
C VAL A 170 8.52 10.32 16.10
N LEU A 171 9.69 10.75 16.56
CA LEU A 171 10.81 9.88 16.91
C LEU A 171 10.58 9.18 18.25
N PRO A 172 11.35 8.12 18.58
CA PRO A 172 11.15 7.35 19.80
C PRO A 172 11.16 8.18 21.09
N ASP A 173 11.98 9.23 21.17
CA ASP A 173 12.06 10.14 22.32
C ASP A 173 10.92 11.16 22.39
N GLY A 174 10.00 11.14 21.43
CA GLY A 174 8.89 12.08 21.29
C GLY A 174 9.22 13.34 20.49
N LYS A 175 10.42 13.46 19.91
CA LYS A 175 10.73 14.61 19.04
C LYS A 175 9.92 14.53 17.75
N VAL A 176 9.17 15.59 17.46
CA VAL A 176 8.48 15.75 16.17
C VAL A 176 9.44 16.33 15.14
N ILE A 177 9.51 15.69 13.97
CA ILE A 177 10.27 16.19 12.83
C ILE A 177 9.38 16.29 11.59
N HIS A 178 9.75 17.22 10.71
CA HIS A 178 9.12 17.38 9.40
C HIS A 178 10.15 17.04 8.33
N THR A 179 9.75 16.22 7.36
CA THR A 179 10.59 15.84 6.23
C THR A 179 9.94 16.25 4.92
N GLY A 180 10.76 16.55 3.91
CA GLY A 180 10.27 16.89 2.57
C GLY A 180 9.50 18.21 2.53
N CYS A 181 8.75 18.41 1.45
CA CYS A 181 7.96 19.62 1.25
C CYS A 181 6.87 19.38 0.20
N LYS A 182 5.98 20.36 -0.01
CA LYS A 182 4.90 20.28 -1.00
C LYS A 182 5.36 20.63 -2.43
N ALA A 183 6.61 21.02 -2.63
CA ALA A 183 7.12 21.36 -3.95
C ALA A 183 7.30 20.09 -4.78
N HIS A 184 6.87 20.12 -6.04
CA HIS A 184 6.99 18.97 -6.95
C HIS A 184 8.46 18.59 -7.21
N LYS A 185 9.37 19.56 -7.15
CA LYS A 185 10.82 19.36 -7.24
C LYS A 185 11.49 20.09 -6.09
N SER A 186 12.38 19.39 -5.40
CA SER A 186 13.22 19.98 -4.36
C SER A 186 14.56 19.27 -4.30
N SER A 187 15.63 20.05 -4.14
CA SER A 187 16.99 19.59 -3.90
C SER A 187 17.59 20.25 -2.65
N SER A 188 16.73 20.70 -1.73
CA SER A 188 17.14 21.40 -0.51
C SER A 188 17.57 20.41 0.57
N GLY A 189 18.86 20.06 0.60
CA GLY A 189 19.46 19.21 1.63
C GLY A 189 19.14 17.71 1.45
N TYR A 190 19.19 16.96 2.56
CA TYR A 190 18.99 15.51 2.54
C TYR A 190 17.52 15.12 2.32
N CYS A 191 17.28 14.07 1.55
CA CYS A 191 15.95 13.49 1.37
C CYS A 191 15.59 12.59 2.57
N LEU A 192 15.38 13.19 3.75
CA LEU A 192 15.05 12.45 4.97
C LEU A 192 13.73 11.67 4.85
N THR A 193 12.80 12.12 4.01
CA THR A 193 11.52 11.44 3.76
C THR A 193 11.73 9.99 3.34
N ARG A 194 12.68 9.72 2.44
CA ARG A 194 12.95 8.37 1.93
C ARG A 194 13.57 7.43 2.98
N LEU A 195 14.05 7.95 4.12
CA LEU A 195 14.50 7.09 5.24
C LEU A 195 13.30 6.48 5.99
N PHE A 196 12.17 7.18 6.06
CA PHE A 196 10.99 6.73 6.79
C PHE A 196 10.03 5.90 5.94
N VAL A 197 10.04 6.09 4.62
CA VAL A 197 9.28 5.23 3.71
C VAL A 197 9.98 3.87 3.61
N GLY A 198 9.27 2.79 3.94
CA GLY A 198 9.86 1.44 4.01
C GLY A 198 10.60 1.15 5.33
N SER A 199 10.54 2.04 6.33
CA SER A 199 11.24 1.82 7.61
C SER A 199 10.49 0.89 8.58
N GLU A 200 9.29 0.45 8.21
CA GLU A 200 8.43 -0.44 9.01
C GLU A 200 8.15 0.08 10.43
N GLY A 201 8.11 1.41 10.61
CA GLY A 201 7.92 2.05 11.92
C GLY A 201 9.11 1.97 12.88
N THR A 202 10.25 1.42 12.46
CA THR A 202 11.44 1.22 13.31
C THR A 202 12.23 2.49 13.61
N LEU A 203 12.10 3.52 12.75
CA LEU A 203 12.80 4.81 12.90
C LEU A 203 11.93 5.90 13.53
N GLY A 204 10.61 5.71 13.58
CA GLY A 204 9.64 6.69 14.06
C GLY A 204 8.23 6.39 13.56
N VAL A 205 7.26 7.12 14.10
CA VAL A 205 5.84 6.97 13.78
C VAL A 205 5.38 8.13 12.90
N VAL A 206 4.92 7.84 11.69
CA VAL A 206 4.32 8.83 10.79
C VAL A 206 2.96 9.25 11.35
N THR A 207 2.72 10.56 11.49
CA THR A 207 1.46 11.12 12.01
C THR A 207 0.70 11.98 11.02
N GLU A 208 1.38 12.48 9.98
CA GLU A 208 0.77 13.20 8.86
C GLU A 208 1.60 12.97 7.58
N ALA A 209 0.93 12.97 6.43
CA ALA A 209 1.56 12.85 5.12
C ALA A 209 0.96 13.83 4.12
N THR A 210 1.81 14.37 3.24
CA THR A 210 1.40 14.93 1.96
C THR A 210 1.75 13.94 0.87
N LEU A 211 0.74 13.54 0.09
CA LEU A 211 0.90 12.64 -1.05
C LEU A 211 0.64 13.36 -2.37
N ARG A 212 1.37 12.98 -3.41
CA ARG A 212 0.96 13.17 -4.81
C ARG A 212 -0.24 12.27 -5.10
N VAL A 213 -1.03 12.65 -6.09
CA VAL A 213 -2.10 11.82 -6.68
C VAL A 213 -2.04 11.92 -8.20
N ALA A 214 -2.73 11.02 -8.90
CA ALA A 214 -2.78 10.98 -10.36
C ALA A 214 -4.21 11.15 -10.86
N GLY A 215 -4.38 11.52 -12.13
CA GLY A 215 -5.70 11.54 -12.78
C GLY A 215 -6.18 10.12 -13.08
N ILE A 216 -7.47 9.85 -12.83
CA ILE A 216 -8.08 8.56 -13.18
C ILE A 216 -8.00 8.38 -14.70
N PRO A 217 -7.49 7.24 -15.20
CA PRO A 217 -7.42 6.98 -16.64
C PRO A 217 -8.82 6.97 -17.25
N SER A 218 -8.99 7.65 -18.40
CA SER A 218 -10.28 7.72 -19.08
C SER A 218 -10.67 6.42 -19.77
N HIS A 219 -9.67 5.64 -20.20
CA HIS A 219 -9.87 4.35 -20.84
C HIS A 219 -8.84 3.34 -20.35
N THR A 220 -9.29 2.09 -20.24
CA THR A 220 -8.46 0.95 -19.84
C THR A 220 -8.64 -0.18 -20.85
N LEU A 221 -7.55 -0.87 -21.16
CA LEU A 221 -7.48 -2.06 -22.01
C LEU A 221 -6.99 -3.22 -21.15
N ALA A 222 -7.70 -4.33 -21.16
CA ALA A 222 -7.23 -5.60 -20.63
C ALA A 222 -6.70 -6.47 -21.77
N VAL A 223 -5.58 -7.16 -21.56
CA VAL A 223 -4.99 -8.10 -22.51
C VAL A 223 -4.63 -9.39 -21.78
N THR A 224 -4.92 -10.53 -22.37
CA THR A 224 -4.37 -11.83 -21.95
C THR A 224 -3.63 -12.49 -23.10
N VAL A 225 -2.45 -13.03 -22.81
CA VAL A 225 -1.58 -13.66 -23.81
C VAL A 225 -1.14 -15.01 -23.30
N THR A 226 -1.28 -16.06 -24.11
CA THR A 226 -0.84 -17.42 -23.77
C THR A 226 0.40 -17.79 -24.57
N PHE A 227 1.29 -18.57 -23.97
CA PHE A 227 2.53 -19.05 -24.59
C PHE A 227 2.65 -20.58 -24.43
N ALA A 228 3.49 -21.22 -25.25
CA ALA A 228 3.83 -22.63 -25.06
C ALA A 228 4.87 -22.80 -23.95
N GLU A 229 5.85 -21.89 -23.88
CA GLU A 229 6.94 -21.93 -22.92
C GLU A 229 7.01 -20.65 -22.07
N LEU A 230 7.45 -20.79 -20.81
CA LEU A 230 7.59 -19.66 -19.88
C LEU A 230 8.65 -18.64 -20.35
N LYS A 231 9.66 -19.14 -21.07
CA LYS A 231 10.74 -18.33 -21.65
C LYS A 231 10.19 -17.33 -22.67
N ASP A 232 9.27 -17.76 -23.52
CA ASP A 232 8.65 -16.95 -24.57
C ASP A 232 7.83 -15.80 -23.95
N ALA A 233 7.06 -16.10 -22.90
CA ALA A 233 6.33 -15.08 -22.15
C ALA A 233 7.29 -14.05 -21.51
N SER A 234 8.44 -14.49 -21.01
CA SER A 234 9.45 -13.61 -20.42
C SER A 234 10.14 -12.71 -21.46
N GLU A 235 10.42 -13.25 -22.65
CA GLU A 235 10.95 -12.47 -23.78
C GLU A 235 9.92 -11.43 -24.26
N ALA A 236 8.64 -11.81 -24.35
CA ALA A 236 7.57 -10.88 -24.70
C ALA A 236 7.49 -9.71 -23.71
N VAL A 237 7.64 -9.95 -22.40
CA VAL A 237 7.73 -8.89 -21.40
C VAL A 237 8.91 -7.95 -21.68
N PHE A 238 10.09 -8.50 -21.97
CA PHE A 238 11.28 -7.71 -22.28
C PHE A 238 11.08 -6.84 -23.52
N VAL A 239 10.57 -7.42 -24.61
CA VAL A 239 10.35 -6.73 -25.88
C VAL A 239 9.25 -5.67 -25.77
N MET A 240 8.15 -5.95 -25.07
CA MET A 240 7.08 -4.96 -24.83
C MET A 240 7.59 -3.73 -24.07
N ILE A 241 8.31 -3.94 -22.96
CA ILE A 241 8.87 -2.80 -22.20
C ILE A 241 9.95 -2.08 -23.03
N GLY A 242 10.82 -2.84 -23.71
CA GLY A 242 11.89 -2.31 -24.54
C GLY A 242 11.41 -1.50 -25.76
N SER A 243 10.21 -1.77 -26.27
CA SER A 243 9.59 -1.00 -27.36
C SER A 243 8.92 0.30 -26.90
N GLY A 244 8.86 0.54 -25.59
CA GLY A 244 8.24 1.71 -24.99
C GLY A 244 6.76 1.54 -24.67
N LEU A 245 6.21 0.33 -24.72
CA LEU A 245 4.89 0.07 -24.16
C LEU A 245 4.95 0.19 -22.63
N GLU A 246 4.02 0.94 -22.06
CA GLU A 246 3.91 1.18 -20.63
C GLU A 246 2.63 0.53 -20.07
N PRO A 247 2.63 -0.80 -19.86
CA PRO A 247 1.51 -1.48 -19.22
C PRO A 247 1.27 -0.87 -17.85
N ALA A 248 0.00 -0.62 -17.55
CA ALA A 248 -0.49 -0.26 -16.23
C ALA A 248 -0.41 -1.42 -15.24
N ALA A 249 -0.60 -2.66 -15.69
CA ALA A 249 -0.33 -3.88 -14.93
C ALA A 249 0.27 -4.94 -15.86
N LEU A 250 1.13 -5.81 -15.34
CA LEU A 250 1.81 -6.86 -16.11
C LEU A 250 2.13 -8.04 -15.20
N GLU A 251 1.26 -9.05 -15.22
CA GLU A 251 1.36 -10.23 -14.37
C GLU A 251 1.68 -11.46 -15.21
N LEU A 252 2.71 -12.21 -14.81
CA LEU A 252 3.10 -13.48 -15.42
C LEU A 252 2.63 -14.64 -14.53
N LEU A 253 1.73 -15.46 -15.06
CA LEU A 253 1.20 -16.63 -14.38
C LEU A 253 1.77 -17.91 -15.01
N THR A 254 2.28 -18.81 -14.16
CA THR A 254 2.77 -20.12 -14.60
C THR A 254 1.61 -21.12 -14.73
N PRO A 255 1.79 -22.23 -15.49
CA PRO A 255 0.80 -23.29 -15.59
C PRO A 255 0.32 -23.81 -14.23
N GLU A 256 1.23 -23.96 -13.26
CA GLU A 256 0.93 -24.49 -11.93
C GLU A 256 0.04 -23.53 -11.13
N LEU A 257 0.31 -22.22 -11.22
CA LEU A 257 -0.50 -21.20 -10.56
C LEU A 257 -1.92 -21.15 -11.17
N ILE A 258 -2.03 -21.26 -12.49
CA ILE A 258 -3.33 -21.31 -13.18
C ILE A 258 -4.09 -22.58 -12.81
N GLY A 259 -3.42 -23.73 -12.76
CA GLY A 259 -4.02 -24.99 -12.30
C GLY A 259 -4.55 -24.88 -10.87
N LEU A 260 -3.80 -24.22 -9.97
CA LEU A 260 -4.29 -23.94 -8.61
C LEU A 260 -5.54 -23.03 -8.63
N MET A 261 -5.51 -21.94 -9.39
CA MET A 261 -6.64 -21.00 -9.51
C MET A 261 -7.88 -21.68 -10.10
N ASN A 262 -7.71 -22.53 -11.11
CA ASN A 262 -8.79 -23.34 -11.70
C ASN A 262 -9.41 -24.26 -10.65
N ASN A 263 -8.59 -24.92 -9.83
CA ASN A 263 -9.08 -25.82 -8.79
C ASN A 263 -9.80 -25.08 -7.66
N GLU A 264 -9.35 -23.89 -7.27
CA GLU A 264 -9.98 -23.12 -6.19
C GLU A 264 -11.24 -22.37 -6.63
N ARG A 265 -11.29 -21.86 -7.88
CA ARG A 265 -12.33 -20.92 -8.35
C ARG A 265 -13.08 -21.36 -9.60
N ALA A 266 -12.78 -22.54 -10.16
CA ALA A 266 -13.42 -23.08 -11.37
C ALA A 266 -13.36 -22.15 -12.59
N LEU A 267 -12.22 -21.49 -12.79
CA LEU A 267 -12.04 -20.46 -13.85
C LEU A 267 -11.94 -21.04 -15.27
N ASN A 268 -11.58 -22.33 -15.42
CA ASN A 268 -11.38 -23.01 -16.70
C ASN A 268 -10.38 -22.31 -17.65
N LEU A 269 -9.35 -21.67 -17.08
CA LEU A 269 -8.26 -21.05 -17.84
C LEU A 269 -7.31 -22.12 -18.40
N PRO A 270 -6.66 -21.90 -19.55
CA PRO A 270 -5.68 -22.84 -20.07
C PRO A 270 -4.45 -22.90 -19.14
N GLU A 271 -4.06 -24.10 -18.72
CA GLU A 271 -2.88 -24.34 -17.86
C GLU A 271 -1.58 -24.26 -18.68
N VAL A 272 -1.31 -23.07 -19.19
CA VAL A 272 -0.11 -22.70 -19.96
C VAL A 272 0.43 -21.37 -19.44
N PRO A 273 1.70 -21.00 -19.68
CA PRO A 273 2.20 -19.69 -19.28
C PRO A 273 1.33 -18.55 -19.87
N CYS A 274 0.89 -17.64 -19.01
CA CYS A 274 0.01 -16.54 -19.40
C CYS A 274 0.53 -15.19 -18.91
N LEU A 275 0.41 -14.16 -19.75
CA LEU A 275 0.52 -12.76 -19.34
C LEU A 275 -0.87 -12.15 -19.20
N PHE A 276 -1.08 -11.41 -18.11
CA PHE A 276 -2.24 -10.55 -17.90
C PHE A 276 -1.74 -9.11 -17.86
N CYS A 277 -2.13 -8.33 -18.87
CA CYS A 277 -1.70 -6.95 -19.01
C CYS A 277 -2.89 -6.00 -18.93
N GLU A 278 -2.68 -4.86 -18.30
CA GLU A 278 -3.60 -3.73 -18.33
C GLU A 278 -2.88 -2.55 -18.97
N PHE A 279 -3.55 -1.77 -19.82
CA PHE A 279 -3.02 -0.52 -20.36
C PHE A 279 -3.99 0.62 -20.10
N HIS A 280 -3.46 1.81 -19.83
CA HIS A 280 -4.23 3.03 -19.65
C HIS A 280 -3.98 3.99 -20.80
N GLY A 281 -5.05 4.51 -21.38
CA GLY A 281 -5.01 5.38 -22.55
C GLY A 281 -5.96 6.57 -22.46
N ILE A 282 -5.68 7.59 -23.27
CA ILE A 282 -6.49 8.81 -23.33
C ILE A 282 -7.74 8.65 -24.21
N SER A 283 -7.74 7.66 -25.10
CA SER A 283 -8.83 7.38 -26.04
C SER A 283 -8.87 5.91 -26.42
N ARG A 284 -10.01 5.46 -26.94
CA ARG A 284 -10.18 4.11 -27.50
C ARG A 284 -9.21 3.83 -28.65
N SER A 285 -8.97 4.79 -29.55
CA SER A 285 -8.06 4.62 -30.69
C SER A 285 -6.62 4.37 -30.24
N ALA A 286 -6.14 5.14 -29.26
CA ALA A 286 -4.80 4.95 -28.71
C ALA A 286 -4.63 3.56 -28.06
N LEU A 287 -5.68 3.04 -27.40
CA LEU A 287 -5.65 1.69 -26.85
C LEU A 287 -5.65 0.60 -27.92
N LEU A 288 -6.33 0.82 -29.05
CA LEU A 288 -6.31 -0.14 -30.16
C LEU A 288 -4.92 -0.19 -30.81
N GLU A 289 -4.27 0.95 -31.01
CA GLU A 289 -2.88 1.00 -31.50
C GLU A 289 -1.92 0.27 -30.54
N ILE A 290 -2.10 0.45 -29.23
CA ILE A 290 -1.34 -0.30 -28.21
C ILE A 290 -1.62 -1.81 -28.31
N ALA A 291 -2.87 -2.22 -28.46
CA ALA A 291 -3.25 -3.63 -28.56
C ALA A 291 -2.64 -4.29 -29.81
N GLU A 292 -2.66 -3.59 -30.96
CA GLU A 292 -2.06 -4.07 -32.20
C GLU A 292 -0.55 -4.25 -32.07
N LEU A 293 0.15 -3.24 -31.53
CA LEU A 293 1.59 -3.35 -31.29
C LEU A 293 1.92 -4.44 -30.27
N ALA A 294 1.21 -4.51 -29.15
CA ALA A 294 1.42 -5.55 -28.14
C ALA A 294 1.21 -6.96 -28.73
N LYS A 295 0.21 -7.12 -29.60
CA LYS A 295 -0.06 -8.37 -30.29
C LYS A 295 1.10 -8.77 -31.20
N GLU A 296 1.56 -7.86 -32.07
CA GLU A 296 2.68 -8.11 -32.99
C GLU A 296 3.94 -8.55 -32.22
N LEU A 297 4.31 -7.81 -31.16
CA LEU A 297 5.47 -8.14 -30.33
C LEU A 297 5.34 -9.50 -29.62
N CYS A 298 4.14 -9.83 -29.15
CA CYS A 298 3.89 -11.12 -28.51
C CYS A 298 3.91 -12.28 -29.51
N GLU A 299 3.37 -12.09 -30.72
CA GLU A 299 3.39 -13.08 -31.80
C GLU A 299 4.82 -13.34 -32.28
N ASP A 300 5.65 -12.30 -32.41
CA ASP A 300 7.08 -12.43 -32.71
C ASP A 300 7.85 -13.22 -31.64
N CYS A 301 7.36 -13.21 -30.40
CA CYS A 301 7.90 -13.98 -29.28
C CYS A 301 7.25 -15.37 -29.14
N GLY A 302 6.37 -15.79 -30.05
CA GLY A 302 5.77 -17.14 -30.03
C GLY A 302 4.46 -17.26 -29.23
N ALA A 303 3.72 -16.16 -29.05
CA ALA A 303 2.38 -16.23 -28.45
C ALA A 303 1.46 -17.19 -29.22
N SER A 304 0.75 -18.05 -28.48
CA SER A 304 -0.22 -19.00 -29.02
C SER A 304 -1.67 -18.49 -28.98
N GLY A 305 -1.91 -17.40 -28.24
CA GLY A 305 -3.20 -16.76 -28.12
C GLY A 305 -3.07 -15.34 -27.58
N PHE A 306 -3.92 -14.44 -28.08
CA PHE A 306 -3.97 -13.04 -27.66
C PHE A 306 -5.42 -12.58 -27.65
N ASN A 307 -5.93 -12.21 -26.47
CA ASN A 307 -7.27 -11.66 -26.30
C ASN A 307 -7.15 -10.27 -25.68
N PHE A 308 -8.03 -9.36 -26.08
CA PHE A 308 -8.10 -8.05 -25.45
C PHE A 308 -9.54 -7.55 -25.35
N GLY A 309 -9.76 -6.63 -24.41
CA GLY A 309 -11.07 -6.02 -24.16
C GLY A 309 -10.92 -4.59 -23.66
N ILE A 310 -11.76 -3.69 -24.16
CA ILE A 310 -11.78 -2.28 -23.74
C ILE A 310 -13.05 -2.01 -22.92
N GLU A 311 -14.16 -2.64 -23.27
CA GLU A 311 -15.42 -2.45 -22.56
C GLU A 311 -15.38 -3.11 -21.18
N GLU A 312 -16.08 -2.53 -20.21
CA GLU A 312 -16.02 -2.98 -18.81
C GLU A 312 -16.35 -4.48 -18.66
N ALA A 313 -17.34 -4.98 -19.41
CA ALA A 313 -17.72 -6.39 -19.39
C ALA A 313 -16.62 -7.31 -19.94
N GLU A 314 -15.94 -6.90 -21.01
CA GLU A 314 -14.83 -7.66 -21.62
C GLU A 314 -13.63 -7.69 -20.67
N ARG A 315 -13.29 -6.54 -20.07
CA ARG A 315 -12.18 -6.47 -19.09
C ARG A 315 -12.44 -7.35 -17.87
N LYS A 316 -13.67 -7.33 -17.33
CA LYS A 316 -14.06 -8.16 -16.19
C LYS A 316 -14.05 -9.65 -16.52
N GLU A 317 -14.33 -10.03 -17.77
CA GLU A 317 -14.20 -11.41 -18.24
C GLU A 317 -12.72 -11.83 -18.30
N LEU A 318 -11.86 -10.96 -18.83
CA LEU A 318 -10.43 -11.25 -18.93
C LEU A 318 -9.70 -11.27 -17.57
N TRP A 319 -10.17 -10.54 -16.56
CA TRP A 319 -9.55 -10.42 -15.22
C TRP A 319 -10.38 -11.06 -14.10
N ARG A 320 -11.07 -12.18 -14.37
CA ARG A 320 -11.90 -12.91 -13.38
C ARG A 320 -11.10 -13.49 -12.21
#